data_AF-A0A7L3Z534-F1
#
_entry.id   AF-A0A7L3Z534-F1
#
_cell.length_a   1.000
_cell.length_b   1.000
_cell.length_c   1.000
_cell.angle_alpha   90.00
_cell.angle_beta   90.00
_cell.angle_gamma   90.00
#
_symmetry.space_group_name_H-M   'P 1'
#
loop_
_entity.id
_entity.type
_entity.pdbx_description
1 polymer ?
#
loop_
_entity_poly.entity_id
_entity_poly.type
_entity_poly.pdbx_seq_one_letter_code
_entity_poly.pdbx_strand_id
1 'polypeptide(L)'
;PGACRPYNLGEEMGDWVNNSDGVTSALGKVYNRRYTCELWAWPPGDSVFPDCTNPRTAEWWTQMCLEFKDVLDYNGIWINKKKKMRLLTCVLLSLLKDMNEPSNFLRSQYPGCAVNDINNPLLTFLCFVSFSGISDRSLAQKTLCPDSKTYFREHYNAHSLFGWSQTASTFHVTQQATGKQAIVLSRSTFVGSGKHGGHWLGDEFCRWKDMHQSIIGILEFNLFGIPYDLISADICGFNYNTAYYQHWLQLGSFYPFSRNHN
;
A
#
# COMPACT_ATOMS: atom_id res chain seq x y z
N PRO A 1 -9.05 14.77 -23.99
CA PRO A 1 -7.76 14.20 -23.52
C PRO A 1 -7.14 15.16 -22.48
N GLY A 2 -7.53 15.00 -21.20
CA GLY A 2 -7.09 15.88 -20.13
C GLY A 2 -5.73 15.45 -19.58
N ALA A 3 -4.82 16.42 -19.40
CA ALA A 3 -3.51 16.19 -18.81
C ALA A 3 -3.64 15.70 -17.36
N CYS A 4 -2.87 14.67 -17.00
CA CYS A 4 -2.82 14.12 -15.66
C CYS A 4 -1.75 14.87 -14.85
N ARG A 5 -2.12 15.99 -14.21
CA ARG A 5 -1.18 16.89 -13.49
C ARG A 5 -0.22 16.14 -12.55
N PRO A 6 -0.68 15.22 -11.68
CA PRO A 6 0.23 14.55 -10.76
C PRO A 6 1.22 13.60 -11.45
N TYR A 7 0.84 12.97 -12.56
CA TYR A 7 1.76 12.17 -13.37
C TYR A 7 2.79 13.05 -14.07
N ASN A 8 2.33 14.13 -14.74
CA ASN A 8 3.21 15.03 -15.45
C ASN A 8 4.24 15.67 -14.52
N LEU A 9 3.82 16.11 -13.34
CA LEU A 9 4.72 16.69 -12.35
C LEU A 9 5.72 15.67 -11.81
N GLY A 10 5.28 14.44 -11.52
CA GLY A 10 6.20 13.40 -11.04
C GLY A 10 7.20 12.96 -12.12
N GLU A 11 6.80 13.00 -13.39
CA GLU A 11 7.70 12.77 -14.53
C GLU A 11 8.74 13.89 -14.68
N GLU A 12 8.31 15.15 -14.54
CA GLU A 12 9.20 16.31 -14.55
C GLU A 12 10.22 16.28 -13.39
N MET A 13 9.80 15.77 -12.22
CA MET A 13 10.65 15.69 -11.02
C MET A 13 11.55 14.44 -10.99
N GLY A 14 11.25 13.42 -11.82
CA GLY A 14 12.01 12.16 -11.86
C GLY A 14 11.84 11.33 -10.60
N ASP A 15 10.60 11.23 -10.11
CA ASP A 15 10.27 10.69 -8.78
C ASP A 15 9.86 9.21 -8.78
N TRP A 16 10.01 8.51 -9.91
CA TRP A 16 9.59 7.12 -10.05
C TRP A 16 10.70 6.12 -9.72
N VAL A 17 10.30 4.93 -9.27
CA VAL A 17 11.18 3.76 -9.26
C VAL A 17 11.49 3.40 -10.71
N ASN A 18 12.78 3.21 -11.01
CA ASN A 18 13.24 2.87 -12.36
C ASN A 18 13.51 1.38 -12.51
N ASN A 19 13.52 0.92 -13.76
CA ASN A 19 14.01 -0.40 -14.13
C ASN A 19 15.49 -0.57 -13.77
N SER A 20 16.03 -1.76 -14.03
CA SER A 20 17.44 -2.09 -13.79
C SER A 20 18.43 -1.17 -14.53
N ASP A 21 17.98 -0.48 -15.59
CA ASP A 21 18.76 0.51 -16.35
C ASP A 21 18.95 1.84 -15.59
N GLY A 22 18.18 2.07 -14.52
CA GLY A 22 18.20 3.28 -13.71
C GLY A 22 17.64 4.53 -14.38
N VAL A 23 17.10 4.42 -15.60
CA VAL A 23 16.62 5.56 -16.41
C VAL A 23 15.15 5.43 -16.76
N THR A 24 14.70 4.23 -17.12
CA THR A 24 13.32 4.02 -17.56
C THR A 24 12.42 3.74 -16.35
N SER A 25 11.36 4.51 -16.17
CA SER A 25 10.37 4.29 -15.10
C SER A 25 9.81 2.86 -15.14
N ALA A 26 9.76 2.20 -13.99
CA ALA A 26 9.22 0.85 -13.87
C ALA A 26 7.69 0.88 -14.05
N LEU A 27 7.21 0.20 -15.08
CA LEU A 27 5.79 0.14 -15.43
C LEU A 27 5.17 -1.16 -14.93
N GLY A 28 4.13 -1.05 -14.12
CA GLY A 28 3.32 -2.19 -13.67
C GLY A 28 1.85 -2.00 -13.99
N LYS A 29 1.02 -2.97 -13.60
CA LYS A 29 -0.43 -2.80 -13.58
C LYS A 29 -0.97 -3.07 -12.20
N VAL A 30 -1.59 -2.05 -11.63
CA VAL A 30 -2.34 -2.16 -10.39
C VAL A 30 -3.78 -2.65 -10.65
N TYR A 31 -4.15 -2.85 -11.93
CA TYR A 31 -5.45 -3.39 -12.38
C TYR A 31 -5.32 -4.40 -13.53
N ASN A 32 -5.97 -5.57 -13.41
CA ASN A 32 -6.04 -6.57 -14.47
C ASN A 32 -7.51 -6.91 -14.82
N ARG A 33 -7.92 -6.60 -16.06
CA ARG A 33 -9.29 -6.80 -16.57
C ARG A 33 -9.67 -8.27 -16.78
N ARG A 34 -8.71 -9.23 -16.71
CA ARG A 34 -8.95 -10.65 -17.08
C ARG A 34 -9.71 -11.48 -16.05
N TYR A 35 -9.88 -11.03 -14.79
CA TYR A 35 -10.41 -11.89 -13.73
C TYR A 35 -11.69 -11.42 -13.05
N THR A 36 -12.24 -10.25 -13.43
CA THR A 36 -13.51 -9.77 -12.89
C THR A 36 -14.27 -9.03 -13.99
N CYS A 37 -15.21 -9.72 -14.64
CA CYS A 37 -16.35 -9.05 -15.23
C CYS A 37 -17.04 -8.30 -14.08
N GLU A 38 -17.17 -6.99 -14.22
CA GLU A 38 -17.87 -6.10 -13.30
C GLU A 38 -17.22 -5.92 -11.91
N LEU A 39 -16.54 -4.79 -11.72
CA LEU A 39 -16.67 -3.88 -10.56
C LEU A 39 -15.43 -2.95 -10.45
N TRP A 40 -15.73 -1.67 -10.30
CA TRP A 40 -14.91 -0.48 -10.58
C TRP A 40 -14.03 -0.08 -9.38
N ALA A 41 -12.78 0.38 -9.62
CA ALA A 41 -11.98 1.08 -8.59
C ALA A 41 -10.79 1.92 -9.09
N TRP A 42 -10.20 1.61 -10.25
CA TRP A 42 -8.93 2.22 -10.71
C TRP A 42 -8.96 2.59 -12.19
N PRO A 43 -8.28 3.66 -12.64
CA PRO A 43 -8.18 3.97 -14.06
C PRO A 43 -7.48 2.82 -14.80
N PRO A 44 -8.00 2.38 -15.95
CA PRO A 44 -7.35 1.36 -16.76
C PRO A 44 -6.06 1.94 -17.36
N GLY A 45 -4.93 1.26 -17.17
CA GLY A 45 -3.66 1.67 -17.75
C GLY A 45 -2.44 1.10 -17.04
N ASP A 46 -1.26 1.40 -17.58
CA ASP A 46 0.00 1.16 -16.90
C ASP A 46 0.17 2.17 -15.77
N SER A 47 0.88 1.78 -14.72
CA SER A 47 1.10 2.57 -13.52
C SER A 47 2.59 2.63 -13.20
N VAL A 48 3.05 3.84 -12.87
CA VAL A 48 4.37 4.10 -12.30
C VAL A 48 4.32 4.05 -10.77
N PHE A 49 5.47 3.84 -10.15
CA PHE A 49 5.58 3.72 -8.70
C PHE A 49 6.44 4.86 -8.16
N PRO A 50 5.90 5.79 -7.35
CA PRO A 50 6.71 6.83 -6.69
C PRO A 50 7.72 6.21 -5.75
N ASP A 51 8.97 6.66 -5.82
CA ASP A 51 10.00 6.25 -4.90
C ASP A 51 9.96 7.09 -3.62
N CYS A 52 9.21 6.62 -2.62
CA CYS A 52 9.10 7.32 -1.34
C CYS A 52 10.40 7.36 -0.53
N THR A 53 11.49 6.72 -0.99
CA THR A 53 12.82 6.87 -0.39
C THR A 53 13.57 8.10 -0.90
N ASN A 54 13.14 8.69 -2.03
CA ASN A 54 13.69 9.92 -2.58
C ASN A 54 13.07 11.14 -1.88
N PRO A 55 13.87 12.07 -1.32
CA PRO A 55 13.36 13.30 -0.71
C PRO A 55 12.50 14.15 -1.66
N ARG A 56 12.83 14.19 -2.96
CA ARG A 56 12.04 14.94 -3.96
C ARG A 56 10.63 14.39 -4.12
N THR A 57 10.48 13.08 -4.03
CA THR A 57 9.17 12.43 -4.08
C THR A 57 8.32 12.77 -2.87
N ALA A 58 8.93 13.07 -1.71
CA ALA A 58 8.21 13.58 -0.55
C ALA A 58 7.69 15.01 -0.79
N GLU A 59 8.44 15.87 -1.49
CA GLU A 59 7.99 17.20 -1.89
C GLU A 59 6.83 17.11 -2.89
N TRP A 60 6.97 16.29 -3.92
CA TRP A 60 5.90 16.00 -4.88
C TRP A 60 4.63 15.52 -4.16
N TRP A 61 4.78 14.53 -3.28
CA TRP A 61 3.66 13.99 -2.51
C TRP A 61 3.01 15.03 -1.61
N THR A 62 3.83 15.90 -1.02
CA THR A 62 3.37 16.99 -0.16
C THR A 62 2.51 17.96 -0.97
N GLN A 63 2.99 18.38 -2.13
CA GLN A 63 2.25 19.27 -3.02
C GLN A 63 0.92 18.65 -3.46
N MET A 64 0.90 17.37 -3.82
CA MET A 64 -0.33 16.69 -4.22
C MET A 64 -1.36 16.63 -3.08
N CYS A 65 -0.92 16.34 -1.86
CA CYS A 65 -1.81 16.28 -0.70
C CYS A 65 -2.35 17.65 -0.28
N LEU A 66 -1.54 18.72 -0.40
CA LEU A 66 -1.96 20.10 -0.13
C LEU A 66 -2.94 20.60 -1.19
N GLU A 67 -2.62 20.43 -2.48
CA GLU A 67 -3.53 20.79 -3.58
C GLU A 67 -4.87 20.04 -3.46
N PHE A 68 -4.84 18.78 -3.02
CA PHE A 68 -6.08 18.02 -2.82
C PHE A 68 -6.86 18.46 -1.59
N LYS A 69 -6.20 18.99 -0.56
CA LYS A 69 -6.84 19.54 0.63
C LYS A 69 -7.70 20.75 0.29
N ASP A 70 -7.25 21.57 -0.66
CA ASP A 70 -8.00 22.73 -1.16
C ASP A 70 -9.26 22.31 -1.93
N VAL A 71 -9.27 21.10 -2.50
CA VAL A 71 -10.43 20.53 -3.19
C VAL A 71 -11.36 19.79 -2.24
N LEU A 72 -10.80 19.03 -1.29
CA LEU A 72 -11.52 18.22 -0.32
C LEU A 72 -10.90 18.37 1.08
N ASP A 73 -11.67 18.93 2.00
CA ASP A 73 -11.25 19.13 3.40
C ASP A 73 -11.20 17.80 4.19
N TYR A 74 -10.11 17.03 4.04
CA TYR A 74 -9.92 15.74 4.74
C TYR A 74 -9.20 15.91 6.09
N ASN A 75 -9.53 15.08 7.09
CA ASN A 75 -8.87 15.13 8.40
C ASN A 75 -7.79 14.06 8.63
N GLY A 76 -7.70 13.08 7.74
CA GLY A 76 -6.71 12.01 7.80
C GLY A 76 -6.59 11.31 6.46
N ILE A 77 -5.49 10.57 6.26
CA ILE A 77 -5.19 9.88 5.01
C ILE A 77 -5.09 8.38 5.29
N TRP A 78 -5.85 7.60 4.53
CA TRP A 78 -5.80 6.13 4.60
C TRP A 78 -5.18 5.56 3.33
N ILE A 79 -3.97 5.04 3.44
CA ILE A 79 -3.20 4.47 2.32
C ILE A 79 -3.66 3.02 2.09
N ASN A 80 -4.68 2.83 1.24
CA ASN A 80 -5.20 1.50 0.85
C ASN A 80 -5.96 1.49 -0.48
N LYS A 81 -6.20 0.29 -1.04
CA LYS A 81 -7.27 0.06 -2.03
C LYS A 81 -8.63 0.37 -1.47
N LYS A 82 -9.42 1.10 -2.26
CA LYS A 82 -10.86 1.09 -2.08
C LYS A 82 -11.57 0.53 -3.30
N LYS A 83 -12.56 -0.31 -3.00
CA LYS A 83 -13.67 -0.64 -3.88
C LYS A 83 -14.60 0.57 -3.84
N LYS A 84 -14.79 1.24 -4.99
CA LYS A 84 -15.78 2.32 -5.26
C LYS A 84 -15.39 3.74 -4.78
N MET A 85 -15.07 4.63 -5.72
CA MET A 85 -15.17 6.09 -5.56
C MET A 85 -15.35 6.77 -6.93
N ARG A 86 -16.19 7.82 -7.02
CA ARG A 86 -16.60 8.45 -8.29
C ARG A 86 -15.90 9.79 -8.50
N LEU A 87 -15.34 9.96 -9.70
CA LEU A 87 -15.03 11.21 -10.44
C LEU A 87 -14.60 12.44 -9.60
N LEU A 88 -13.40 12.41 -8.99
CA LEU A 88 -12.49 13.59 -8.94
C LEU A 88 -11.04 13.22 -8.54
N THR A 89 -10.68 11.96 -8.73
CA THR A 89 -9.61 11.27 -7.99
C THR A 89 -8.72 10.46 -8.92
N CYS A 90 -8.32 11.03 -10.06
CA CYS A 90 -7.50 10.28 -11.03
C CYS A 90 -6.06 10.00 -10.57
N VAL A 91 -5.55 10.60 -9.47
CA VAL A 91 -4.18 10.31 -9.01
C VAL A 91 -3.95 10.22 -7.50
N LEU A 92 -4.71 10.93 -6.65
CA LEU A 92 -4.53 10.69 -5.21
C LEU A 92 -4.89 9.26 -4.84
N LEU A 93 -5.83 8.64 -5.56
CA LEU A 93 -6.11 7.23 -5.38
C LEU A 93 -4.89 6.38 -5.75
N SER A 94 -4.10 6.68 -6.79
CA SER A 94 -2.87 5.94 -7.20
C SER A 94 -1.78 5.89 -6.15
N LEU A 95 -1.94 6.71 -5.11
CA LEU A 95 -1.02 6.83 -4.00
C LEU A 95 -1.59 6.19 -2.72
N LEU A 96 -2.91 6.03 -2.63
CA LEU A 96 -3.58 5.07 -1.75
C LEU A 96 -3.50 3.69 -2.41
N LYS A 97 -2.27 3.21 -2.60
CA LYS A 97 -1.99 1.91 -3.21
C LYS A 97 -2.66 0.82 -2.36
N ASP A 98 -3.31 -0.12 -3.05
CA ASP A 98 -3.50 -1.44 -2.47
C ASP A 98 -2.13 -1.96 -2.13
N MET A 99 -1.85 -2.11 -0.83
CA MET A 99 -0.49 -2.29 -0.34
C MET A 99 0.35 -1.05 -0.64
N ASN A 100 0.74 -0.33 0.39
CA ASN A 100 1.93 0.53 0.39
C ASN A 100 3.25 -0.27 0.16
N GLU A 101 3.17 -1.52 -0.31
CA GLU A 101 4.23 -2.23 -1.04
C GLU A 101 3.94 -2.08 -2.54
N PRO A 102 4.95 -1.96 -3.41
CA PRO A 102 4.72 -1.68 -4.83
C PRO A 102 4.07 -2.87 -5.56
N SER A 103 2.75 -3.00 -5.40
CA SER A 103 1.96 -4.13 -5.89
C SER A 103 1.77 -4.08 -7.39
N ASN A 104 1.98 -5.21 -8.03
CA ASN A 104 1.87 -5.34 -9.48
C ASN A 104 1.15 -6.65 -9.85
N PHE A 105 -0.03 -6.55 -10.46
CA PHE A 105 -0.83 -7.71 -10.87
C PHE A 105 -0.43 -8.28 -12.23
N LEU A 106 0.52 -7.64 -12.94
CA LEU A 106 1.26 -8.32 -13.98
C LEU A 106 2.24 -9.32 -13.35
N ARG A 107 2.64 -10.32 -14.13
CA ARG A 107 3.72 -11.23 -13.74
C ARG A 107 5.03 -10.44 -13.86
N SER A 108 5.33 -9.63 -12.84
CA SER A 108 6.37 -8.59 -12.82
C SER A 108 6.04 -7.28 -13.56
N GLN A 109 7.01 -6.36 -13.68
CA GLN A 109 6.97 -5.11 -14.44
C GLN A 109 7.19 -5.33 -15.94
N TYR A 110 6.83 -4.36 -16.78
CA TYR A 110 7.15 -4.35 -18.21
C TYR A 110 8.58 -3.79 -18.42
N PRO A 111 9.45 -4.42 -19.25
CA PRO A 111 9.22 -5.58 -20.13
C PRO A 111 9.36 -6.96 -19.47
N GLY A 112 9.79 -7.02 -18.21
CA GLY A 112 10.01 -8.22 -17.41
C GLY A 112 11.21 -8.04 -16.49
N CYS A 113 11.51 -9.04 -15.65
CA CYS A 113 12.76 -9.05 -14.87
C CYS A 113 13.90 -9.69 -15.65
N ALA A 114 15.10 -9.13 -15.52
CA ALA A 114 16.31 -9.77 -16.03
C ALA A 114 16.64 -11.05 -15.25
N VAL A 115 17.28 -12.02 -15.90
CA VAL A 115 17.78 -13.23 -15.23
C VAL A 115 19.13 -12.90 -14.61
N ASN A 116 19.13 -12.63 -13.32
CA ASN A 116 20.34 -12.36 -12.51
C ASN A 116 20.16 -12.87 -11.07
N ASP A 117 21.24 -12.82 -10.30
CA ASP A 117 21.29 -13.31 -8.91
C ASP A 117 20.42 -12.48 -7.94
N ILE A 118 20.07 -11.24 -8.30
CA ILE A 118 19.23 -10.34 -7.50
C ILE A 118 17.76 -10.71 -7.66
N ASN A 119 17.32 -10.96 -8.90
CA ASN A 119 15.96 -11.37 -9.22
C ASN A 119 15.71 -12.85 -8.91
N ASN A 120 16.76 -13.69 -8.94
CA ASN A 120 16.69 -15.14 -8.70
C ASN A 120 17.77 -15.60 -7.71
N PRO A 121 17.72 -15.19 -6.43
CA PRO A 121 18.75 -15.54 -5.47
C PRO A 121 18.76 -17.05 -5.18
N LEU A 122 19.94 -17.62 -4.97
CA LEU A 122 20.11 -19.07 -4.73
C LEU A 122 19.29 -19.60 -3.53
N LEU A 123 19.02 -18.75 -2.53
CA LEU A 123 18.28 -19.09 -1.31
C LEU A 123 16.80 -18.71 -1.34
N THR A 124 16.22 -18.39 -2.50
CA THR A 124 14.80 -18.00 -2.58
C THR A 124 13.89 -19.06 -1.93
N PHE A 125 14.31 -20.34 -1.95
CA PHE A 125 13.61 -21.47 -1.34
C PHE A 125 13.24 -21.28 0.14
N LEU A 126 14.07 -20.60 0.96
CA LEU A 126 13.80 -20.43 2.41
C LEU A 126 12.66 -19.45 2.69
N CYS A 127 12.49 -18.41 1.87
CA CYS A 127 11.39 -17.45 2.01
C CYS A 127 10.01 -18.11 1.74
N PHE A 128 10.00 -19.18 0.92
CA PHE A 128 8.78 -19.89 0.52
C PHE A 128 8.30 -20.96 1.49
N VAL A 129 9.14 -21.40 2.45
CA VAL A 129 8.75 -22.44 3.42
C VAL A 129 7.73 -21.89 4.43
N SER A 130 7.69 -20.58 4.69
CA SER A 130 6.78 -19.97 5.66
C SER A 130 5.51 -19.34 5.08
N PHE A 131 5.43 -19.10 3.76
CA PHE A 131 4.29 -18.43 3.14
C PHE A 131 3.69 -19.24 1.98
N SER A 132 2.58 -19.93 2.25
CA SER A 132 1.82 -20.74 1.27
C SER A 132 1.13 -19.92 0.15
N GLY A 133 1.48 -18.63 -0.03
CA GLY A 133 0.85 -17.70 -0.97
C GLY A 133 1.67 -17.33 -2.20
N ILE A 134 2.97 -17.68 -2.25
CA ILE A 134 3.85 -17.36 -3.39
C ILE A 134 3.96 -18.61 -4.27
N SER A 135 3.00 -18.74 -5.19
CA SER A 135 2.89 -19.90 -6.09
C SER A 135 4.04 -20.04 -7.09
N ASP A 136 4.74 -18.95 -7.43
CA ASP A 136 5.69 -18.87 -8.54
C ASP A 136 7.16 -18.86 -8.10
N ARG A 137 7.42 -19.03 -6.79
CA ARG A 137 8.77 -19.03 -6.19
C ARG A 137 9.68 -17.87 -6.66
N SER A 138 9.09 -16.70 -6.93
CA SER A 138 9.79 -15.51 -7.41
C SER A 138 9.56 -14.33 -6.46
N LEU A 139 10.61 -13.58 -6.17
CA LEU A 139 10.52 -12.33 -5.39
C LEU A 139 9.79 -11.22 -6.14
N ALA A 140 9.69 -11.31 -7.47
CA ALA A 140 8.92 -10.37 -8.28
C ALA A 140 7.42 -10.70 -8.34
N GLN A 141 6.97 -11.76 -7.66
CA GLN A 141 5.56 -12.15 -7.68
C GLN A 141 4.72 -11.07 -6.96
N LYS A 142 3.73 -10.54 -7.68
CA LYS A 142 2.82 -9.47 -7.21
C LYS A 142 3.52 -8.15 -6.85
N THR A 143 4.77 -7.92 -7.27
CA THR A 143 5.54 -6.70 -6.98
C THR A 143 6.46 -6.31 -8.16
N LEU A 144 7.25 -5.24 -7.99
CA LEU A 144 8.32 -4.83 -8.92
C LEU A 144 9.49 -5.83 -8.95
N CYS A 145 10.34 -5.72 -9.98
CA CYS A 145 11.56 -6.52 -10.02
C CYS A 145 12.51 -6.14 -8.87
N PRO A 146 13.14 -7.13 -8.22
CA PRO A 146 14.12 -6.85 -7.18
C PRO A 146 15.31 -5.99 -7.62
N ASP A 147 15.74 -6.06 -8.89
CA ASP A 147 16.81 -5.22 -9.43
C ASP A 147 16.38 -3.80 -9.84
N SER A 148 15.10 -3.45 -9.68
CA SER A 148 14.61 -2.08 -9.90
C SER A 148 15.33 -1.09 -9.01
N LYS A 149 15.64 0.09 -9.54
CA LYS A 149 16.45 1.11 -8.85
C LYS A 149 15.56 2.10 -8.12
N THR A 150 15.79 2.23 -6.81
CA THR A 150 15.29 3.35 -6.01
C THR A 150 16.47 4.24 -5.60
N TYR A 151 16.17 5.43 -5.10
CA TYR A 151 17.10 6.43 -4.60
C TYR A 151 17.96 5.90 -3.46
N PHE A 152 17.38 5.12 -2.54
CA PHE A 152 18.15 4.51 -1.46
C PHE A 152 19.05 3.37 -1.96
N ARG A 153 18.45 2.32 -2.54
CA ARG A 153 19.13 1.11 -3.04
C ARG A 153 18.25 0.38 -4.06
N GLU A 154 18.71 -0.77 -4.53
CA GLU A 154 17.89 -1.70 -5.29
C GLU A 154 16.65 -2.13 -4.51
N HIS A 155 15.55 -2.36 -5.24
CA HIS A 155 14.27 -2.76 -4.69
C HIS A 155 14.39 -4.02 -3.82
N TYR A 156 15.30 -4.94 -4.15
CA TYR A 156 15.65 -6.12 -3.36
C TYR A 156 15.90 -5.78 -1.87
N ASN A 157 16.62 -4.69 -1.61
CA ASN A 157 16.96 -4.24 -0.25
C ASN A 157 15.91 -3.29 0.33
N ALA A 158 15.20 -2.54 -0.53
CA ALA A 158 14.27 -1.50 -0.12
C ALA A 158 12.79 -1.94 -0.07
N HIS A 159 12.46 -3.15 -0.55
CA HIS A 159 11.08 -3.61 -0.74
C HIS A 159 10.22 -3.46 0.52
N SER A 160 10.68 -4.02 1.64
CA SER A 160 9.97 -3.96 2.93
C SER A 160 10.03 -2.60 3.63
N LEU A 161 10.79 -1.64 3.08
CA LEU A 161 10.87 -0.27 3.59
C LEU A 161 9.94 0.70 2.85
N PHE A 162 9.33 0.26 1.75
CA PHE A 162 8.52 1.12 0.88
C PHE A 162 7.31 1.71 1.63
N GLY A 163 6.58 0.87 2.36
CA GLY A 163 5.44 1.32 3.14
C GLY A 163 5.85 2.22 4.31
N TRP A 164 6.99 1.91 4.93
CA TRP A 164 7.54 2.69 6.03
C TRP A 164 7.93 4.11 5.59
N SER A 165 8.63 4.26 4.45
CA SER A 165 9.04 5.57 3.94
C SER A 165 7.83 6.41 3.49
N GLN A 166 6.84 5.78 2.83
CA GLN A 166 5.62 6.47 2.42
C GLN A 166 4.79 6.96 3.62
N THR A 167 4.72 6.16 4.69
CA THR A 167 3.94 6.50 5.89
C THR A 167 4.49 7.74 6.58
N ALA A 168 5.83 7.83 6.71
CA ALA A 168 6.48 8.99 7.31
C ALA A 168 6.18 10.29 6.55
N SER A 169 6.35 10.29 5.23
CA SER A 169 6.07 11.46 4.39
C SER A 169 4.58 11.86 4.44
N THR A 170 3.68 10.88 4.44
CA THR A 170 2.22 11.11 4.50
C THR A 170 1.79 11.71 5.84
N PHE A 171 2.41 11.28 6.94
CA PHE A 171 2.13 11.83 8.27
C PHE A 171 2.48 13.31 8.35
N HIS A 172 3.68 13.68 7.90
CA HIS A 172 4.13 15.06 7.92
C HIS A 172 3.28 15.98 7.06
N VAL A 173 2.93 15.57 5.83
CA VAL A 173 2.03 16.41 5.01
C VAL A 173 0.63 16.52 5.61
N THR A 174 0.09 15.43 6.19
CA THR A 174 -1.24 15.50 6.80
C THR A 174 -1.26 16.48 7.98
N GLN A 175 -0.19 16.53 8.78
CA GLN A 175 -0.05 17.52 9.85
C GLN A 175 0.04 18.94 9.29
N GLN A 176 0.83 19.15 8.24
CA GLN A 176 0.97 20.45 7.59
C GLN A 176 -0.36 20.93 6.95
N ALA A 177 -1.06 20.04 6.26
CA ALA A 177 -2.31 20.33 5.56
C ALA A 177 -3.48 20.64 6.50
N THR A 178 -3.49 20.04 7.69
CA THR A 178 -4.61 20.17 8.64
C THR A 178 -4.30 21.11 9.81
N GLY A 179 -3.02 21.38 10.09
CA GLY A 179 -2.57 22.05 11.32
C GLY A 179 -2.89 21.26 12.59
N LYS A 180 -3.22 19.97 12.49
CA LYS A 180 -3.68 19.10 13.58
C LYS A 180 -2.82 17.84 13.66
N GLN A 181 -3.02 17.05 14.72
CA GLN A 181 -2.44 15.72 14.81
C GLN A 181 -2.98 14.84 13.66
N ALA A 182 -2.08 14.31 12.86
CA ALA A 182 -2.44 13.46 11.73
C ALA A 182 -2.77 12.04 12.18
N ILE A 183 -3.77 11.45 11.52
CA ILE A 183 -4.03 10.02 11.56
C ILE A 183 -3.71 9.48 10.16
N VAL A 184 -2.73 8.58 10.10
CA VAL A 184 -2.36 7.85 8.89
C VAL A 184 -2.51 6.36 9.15
N LEU A 185 -3.24 5.69 8.27
CA LEU A 185 -3.41 4.24 8.29
C LEU A 185 -2.66 3.63 7.10
N SER A 186 -1.82 2.64 7.38
CA SER A 186 -0.86 2.05 6.44
C SER A 186 -0.89 0.52 6.49
N ARG A 187 -0.81 -0.14 5.33
CA ARG A 187 -0.95 -1.62 5.23
C ARG A 187 0.34 -2.37 5.57
N SER A 188 1.46 -1.98 4.98
CA SER A 188 2.81 -2.53 5.21
C SER A 188 3.50 -1.70 6.27
N THR A 189 4.24 -2.39 7.10
CA THR A 189 4.87 -1.81 8.27
C THR A 189 6.27 -2.39 8.40
N PHE A 190 7.19 -1.56 8.87
CA PHE A 190 8.52 -2.00 9.28
C PHE A 190 8.77 -1.56 10.73
N VAL A 191 9.88 -1.99 11.32
CA VAL A 191 10.26 -1.58 12.68
C VAL A 191 10.25 -0.05 12.79
N GLY A 192 9.47 0.48 13.75
CA GLY A 192 9.31 1.91 13.95
C GLY A 192 8.20 2.59 13.12
N SER A 193 7.44 1.85 12.31
CA SER A 193 6.28 2.41 11.58
C SER A 193 5.23 3.04 12.50
N GLY A 194 5.05 2.51 13.71
CA GLY A 194 4.12 3.01 14.72
C GLY A 194 4.31 4.47 15.14
N LYS A 195 5.49 5.06 14.85
CA LYS A 195 5.76 6.48 15.09
C LYS A 195 4.96 7.42 14.19
N HIS A 196 4.66 7.00 12.96
CA HIS A 196 4.08 7.86 11.93
C HIS A 196 2.70 7.41 11.45
N GLY A 197 2.24 6.23 11.83
CA GLY A 197 0.92 5.75 11.45
C GLY A 197 0.57 4.43 12.11
N GLY A 198 -0.68 4.03 11.95
CA GLY A 198 -1.12 2.71 12.38
C GLY A 198 -1.46 1.79 11.23
N HIS A 199 -2.12 0.71 11.59
CA HIS A 199 -2.24 -0.48 10.77
C HIS A 199 -3.63 -1.09 10.89
N TRP A 200 -4.08 -1.80 9.88
CA TRP A 200 -5.21 -2.71 10.03
C TRP A 200 -4.80 -4.05 9.43
N LEU A 201 -5.30 -5.13 10.03
CA LEU A 201 -4.86 -6.51 9.75
C LEU A 201 -5.16 -7.01 8.33
N GLY A 202 -5.75 -6.16 7.49
CA GLY A 202 -5.92 -6.39 6.06
C GLY A 202 -7.28 -6.99 5.69
N ASP A 203 -7.30 -7.67 4.55
CA ASP A 203 -8.51 -8.14 3.88
C ASP A 203 -8.99 -9.47 4.50
N GLU A 204 -9.54 -9.40 5.71
CA GLU A 204 -10.02 -10.55 6.46
C GLU A 204 -11.29 -11.16 5.85
N PHE A 205 -11.52 -12.45 6.11
CA PHE A 205 -12.77 -13.11 5.72
C PHE A 205 -13.78 -13.10 6.87
N CYS A 206 -15.08 -13.09 6.55
CA CYS A 206 -16.14 -13.18 7.56
C CYS A 206 -16.27 -14.60 8.16
N ARG A 207 -15.28 -15.08 8.93
CA ARG A 207 -15.32 -16.39 9.62
C ARG A 207 -14.85 -16.28 11.07
N TRP A 208 -15.32 -17.18 11.93
CA TRP A 208 -14.90 -17.27 13.34
C TRP A 208 -13.38 -17.36 13.53
N LYS A 209 -12.70 -18.07 12.64
CA LYS A 209 -11.24 -18.19 12.67
C LYS A 209 -10.56 -16.84 12.49
N ASP A 210 -11.02 -16.02 11.54
CA ASP A 210 -10.42 -14.71 11.28
C ASP A 210 -10.70 -13.76 12.46
N MET A 211 -11.89 -13.81 13.07
CA MET A 211 -12.20 -13.05 14.28
C MET A 211 -11.36 -13.46 15.51
N HIS A 212 -10.97 -14.74 15.63
CA HIS A 212 -10.02 -15.16 16.65
C HIS A 212 -8.59 -14.68 16.32
N GLN A 213 -8.20 -14.76 15.04
CA GLN A 213 -6.89 -14.29 14.58
C GLN A 213 -6.71 -12.79 14.74
N SER A 214 -7.78 -11.99 14.64
CA SER A 214 -7.68 -10.54 14.85
C SER A 214 -7.26 -10.17 16.26
N ILE A 215 -7.67 -10.95 17.28
CA ILE A 215 -7.23 -10.74 18.67
C ILE A 215 -5.71 -10.96 18.77
N ILE A 216 -5.21 -12.05 18.16
CA ILE A 216 -3.78 -12.37 18.13
C ILE A 216 -3.00 -11.26 17.41
N GLY A 217 -3.46 -10.86 16.21
CA GLY A 217 -2.81 -9.81 15.42
C GLY A 217 -2.75 -8.48 16.17
N ILE A 218 -3.83 -8.05 16.82
CA ILE A 218 -3.82 -6.81 17.63
C ILE A 218 -2.77 -6.89 18.75
N LEU A 219 -2.66 -8.04 19.43
CA LEU A 219 -1.67 -8.24 20.50
C LEU A 219 -0.23 -8.27 19.98
N GLU A 220 0.02 -8.90 18.83
CA GLU A 220 1.34 -8.93 18.18
C GLU A 220 1.80 -7.52 17.78
N PHE A 221 0.91 -6.72 17.17
CA PHE A 221 1.25 -5.36 16.76
C PHE A 221 1.51 -4.41 17.94
N ASN A 222 0.90 -4.66 19.10
CA ASN A 222 1.28 -3.97 20.35
C ASN A 222 2.74 -4.27 20.73
N LEU A 223 3.21 -5.51 20.56
CA LEU A 223 4.62 -5.86 20.79
C LEU A 223 5.55 -5.23 19.74
N PHE A 224 5.07 -5.05 18.51
CA PHE A 224 5.82 -4.40 17.43
C PHE A 224 5.92 -2.87 17.57
N GLY A 225 5.35 -2.30 18.64
CA GLY A 225 5.42 -0.86 18.90
C GLY A 225 4.57 -0.02 17.96
N ILE A 226 3.55 -0.62 17.35
CA ILE A 226 2.45 0.11 16.72
C ILE A 226 1.37 0.19 17.81
N PRO A 227 1.16 1.34 18.44
CA PRO A 227 0.32 1.40 19.63
C PRO A 227 -1.15 1.15 19.31
N TYR A 228 -1.83 0.68 20.36
CA TYR A 228 -3.25 0.37 20.48
C TYR A 228 -4.09 1.25 19.55
N ASP A 229 -4.06 2.58 19.69
CA ASP A 229 -4.92 3.61 19.07
C ASP A 229 -5.18 3.51 17.56
N LEU A 230 -4.36 2.78 16.81
CA LEU A 230 -4.46 2.72 15.35
C LEU A 230 -4.35 1.30 14.80
N ILE A 231 -4.64 0.25 15.58
CA ILE A 231 -4.71 -1.15 15.10
C ILE A 231 -6.15 -1.65 15.10
N SER A 232 -6.58 -2.26 13.98
CA SER A 232 -7.91 -2.86 13.84
C SER A 232 -7.91 -4.09 12.94
N ALA A 233 -8.93 -4.91 13.11
CA ALA A 233 -9.45 -5.82 12.10
C ALA A 233 -10.65 -5.19 11.38
N ASP A 234 -10.98 -5.65 10.18
CA ASP A 234 -12.17 -5.15 9.48
C ASP A 234 -13.42 -5.84 10.07
N ILE A 235 -14.18 -5.08 10.86
CA ILE A 235 -15.33 -5.61 11.58
C ILE A 235 -16.34 -6.16 10.57
N CYS A 236 -16.72 -7.42 10.75
CA CYS A 236 -17.58 -8.24 9.89
C CYS A 236 -16.89 -8.85 8.66
N GLY A 237 -15.57 -8.71 8.52
CA GLY A 237 -14.79 -9.26 7.43
C GLY A 237 -14.99 -8.49 6.12
N PHE A 238 -13.89 -8.28 5.39
CA PHE A 238 -13.88 -7.63 4.08
C PHE A 238 -14.51 -8.51 2.99
N ASN A 239 -14.46 -9.84 3.15
CA ASN A 239 -14.92 -10.81 2.15
C ASN A 239 -16.03 -11.74 2.69
N TYR A 240 -17.07 -11.98 1.88
CA TYR A 240 -18.26 -12.83 2.12
C TYR A 240 -19.39 -12.24 3.00
N ASN A 241 -20.53 -12.94 3.05
CA ASN A 241 -21.80 -12.48 3.62
C ASN A 241 -21.81 -12.55 5.16
N THR A 242 -22.52 -11.59 5.78
CA THR A 242 -22.44 -11.12 7.16
C THR A 242 -23.12 -12.02 8.21
N ALA A 243 -22.95 -13.35 8.12
CA ALA A 243 -23.60 -14.29 9.05
C ALA A 243 -23.16 -14.11 10.52
N TYR A 244 -21.99 -13.50 10.78
CA TYR A 244 -21.40 -13.34 12.12
C TYR A 244 -21.33 -11.88 12.60
N TYR A 245 -22.12 -11.01 11.97
CA TYR A 245 -22.12 -9.55 12.16
C TYR A 245 -22.23 -9.11 13.63
N GLN A 246 -23.17 -9.69 14.38
CA GLN A 246 -23.46 -9.28 15.75
C GLN A 246 -22.29 -9.57 16.70
N HIS A 247 -21.66 -10.74 16.56
CA HIS A 247 -20.53 -11.13 17.40
C HIS A 247 -19.28 -10.30 17.11
N TRP A 248 -19.01 -10.03 15.83
CA TRP A 248 -17.86 -9.21 15.48
C TRP A 248 -18.07 -7.76 15.86
N LEU A 249 -19.29 -7.21 15.81
CA LEU A 249 -19.57 -5.89 16.36
C LEU A 249 -19.29 -5.82 17.87
N GLN A 250 -19.73 -6.83 18.63
CA GLN A 250 -19.48 -6.90 20.08
C GLN A 250 -17.99 -6.95 20.40
N LEU A 251 -17.21 -7.69 19.62
CA LEU A 251 -15.75 -7.75 19.80
C LEU A 251 -15.09 -6.45 19.31
N GLY A 252 -15.46 -6.00 18.12
CA GLY A 252 -14.86 -4.88 17.41
C GLY A 252 -15.16 -3.53 18.04
N SER A 253 -16.20 -3.40 18.86
CA SER A 253 -16.40 -2.20 19.69
C SER A 253 -15.30 -2.00 20.73
N PHE A 254 -14.52 -3.04 21.05
CA PHE A 254 -13.35 -2.97 21.92
C PHE A 254 -12.03 -2.95 21.14
N TYR A 255 -12.08 -2.87 19.81
CA TYR A 255 -10.88 -2.57 19.05
C TYR A 255 -10.49 -1.12 19.25
N PRO A 256 -9.19 -0.84 19.41
CA PRO A 256 -8.72 0.52 19.62
C PRO A 256 -9.12 1.45 18.47
N PHE A 257 -8.88 0.98 17.24
CA PHE A 257 -9.43 1.54 16.03
C PHE A 257 -10.61 0.64 15.66
N SER A 258 -11.83 1.16 15.74
CA SER A 258 -13.04 0.37 15.47
C SER A 258 -13.61 0.74 14.10
N ARG A 259 -13.36 -0.10 13.09
CA ARG A 259 -13.80 0.13 11.71
C ARG A 259 -14.59 -1.06 11.16
N ASN A 260 -15.78 -0.79 10.65
CA ASN A 260 -16.52 -1.73 9.81
C ASN A 260 -16.21 -1.43 8.33
N HIS A 261 -15.67 -2.42 7.61
CA HIS A 261 -15.26 -2.27 6.21
C HIS A 261 -15.57 -3.55 5.41
N ASN A 262 -16.10 -3.37 4.20
CA ASN A 262 -16.53 -4.39 3.23
C ASN A 262 -16.47 -3.79 1.81
#